data_AF-A0A5B2X8N3-F1
#
_entry.id   AF-A0A5B2X8N3-F1
#
_cell.length_a   1.000
_cell.length_b   1.000
_cell.length_c   1.000
_cell.angle_alpha   90.00
_cell.angle_beta   90.00
_cell.angle_gamma   90.00
#
_symmetry.space_group_name_H-M   'P 1'
#
loop_
_entity.id
_entity.type
_entity.pdbx_description
1 polymer ?
#
loop_
_entity_poly.entity_id
_entity_poly.type
_entity_poly.pdbx_seq_one_letter_code
_entity_poly.pdbx_strand_id
1 'polypeptide(L)'
;MVPLLVLLALGVVVASPLALRALDDGSHVDWARLSNIGQTYGAVSAMIAVIALSGVAASLVIQNREAKAARKSALRGLHTDLMRMALDEPLYMDCLGPYLTPSFDTERQHTYVNLLVAHWYAAYEIGETTEAELRASALGVFTGMPGRRFWQSARDFWATAYPDRRSLRFFHILDEAYLEAVQRPAVPGEPGLGHRTVRPPHPVVERRWLACLAAAGCGAAAPIALLAARRALRSRRARRSTPRARQ
;
A
#
# COMPACT_ATOMS: atom_id res chain seq x y z
N MET A 1 -10.33 -19.64 14.76
CA MET A 1 -10.25 -21.07 14.36
C MET A 1 -9.01 -21.76 14.91
N VAL A 2 -7.83 -21.14 14.85
CA VAL A 2 -6.57 -21.64 15.46
C VAL A 2 -6.70 -22.15 16.92
N PRO A 3 -7.35 -21.45 17.87
CA PRO A 3 -7.42 -21.94 19.26
C PRO A 3 -8.27 -23.22 19.42
N LEU A 4 -9.23 -23.46 18.54
CA LEU A 4 -10.04 -24.68 18.54
C LEU A 4 -9.20 -25.88 18.07
N LEU A 5 -8.38 -25.68 17.04
CA LEU A 5 -7.45 -26.69 16.53
C LEU A 5 -6.40 -27.07 17.58
N VAL A 6 -5.88 -26.08 18.32
CA VAL A 6 -4.92 -26.32 19.40
C VAL A 6 -5.55 -27.12 20.55
N LEU A 7 -6.76 -26.76 20.97
CA LEU A 7 -7.49 -27.50 22.02
C LEU A 7 -7.84 -28.93 21.59
N LEU A 8 -8.22 -29.11 20.32
CA LEU A 8 -8.48 -30.43 19.75
C LEU A 8 -7.22 -31.29 19.76
N ALA A 9 -6.09 -30.76 19.28
CA ALA A 9 -4.81 -31.47 19.27
C ALA A 9 -4.37 -31.86 20.68
N LEU A 10 -4.51 -30.94 21.65
CA LEU A 10 -4.19 -31.21 23.06
C LEU A 10 -5.07 -32.33 23.64
N GLY A 11 -6.38 -32.31 23.32
CA GLY A 11 -7.32 -33.35 23.75
C GLY A 11 -6.98 -34.73 23.19
N VAL A 12 -6.56 -34.80 21.93
CA VAL A 12 -6.11 -36.06 21.29
C VAL A 12 -4.86 -36.61 21.98
N VAL A 13 -3.89 -35.75 22.32
CA VAL A 13 -2.66 -36.16 23.03
C VAL A 13 -2.97 -36.74 24.41
N VAL A 14 -3.91 -36.15 25.15
CA VAL A 14 -4.32 -36.64 26.48
C VAL A 14 -5.16 -37.92 26.40
N ALA A 15 -5.99 -38.06 25.35
CA ALA A 15 -6.80 -39.26 25.14
C ALA A 15 -5.99 -40.47 24.65
N SER A 16 -4.86 -40.24 23.97
CA SER A 16 -3.97 -41.27 23.43
C SER A 16 -3.55 -42.36 24.44
N PRO A 17 -2.98 -42.03 25.62
CA PRO A 17 -2.59 -43.06 26.60
C PRO A 17 -3.76 -43.85 27.19
N LEU A 18 -4.96 -43.26 27.26
CA LEU A 18 -6.17 -43.95 27.74
C LEU A 18 -6.68 -44.96 26.71
N ALA A 19 -6.66 -44.58 25.43
CA ALA A 19 -7.01 -45.48 24.33
C ALA A 19 -6.01 -46.64 24.19
N LEU A 20 -4.71 -46.37 24.35
CA LEU A 20 -3.66 -47.39 24.31
C LEU A 20 -3.81 -48.42 25.44
N ARG A 21 -4.14 -47.98 26.66
CA ARG A 21 -4.41 -48.91 27.78
C ARG A 21 -5.62 -49.81 27.53
N ALA A 22 -6.70 -49.26 26.97
CA ALA A 22 -7.92 -50.03 26.69
C ALA A 22 -7.73 -51.09 25.58
N LEU A 23 -6.73 -50.95 24.72
CA LEU A 23 -6.42 -51.90 23.64
C LEU A 23 -5.51 -53.05 24.10
N ASP A 24 -4.66 -52.82 25.11
CA ASP A 24 -3.67 -53.78 25.61
C ASP A 24 -4.27 -54.83 26.57
N ASP A 25 -5.44 -54.55 27.16
CA ASP A 25 -6.12 -55.35 28.19
C ASP A 25 -6.75 -56.69 27.70
N GLY A 26 -6.25 -57.29 26.62
CA GLY A 26 -6.67 -58.65 26.22
C GLY A 26 -6.66 -58.97 24.73
N SER A 27 -6.04 -58.14 23.89
CA SER A 27 -5.97 -58.38 22.44
C SER A 27 -4.53 -58.63 21.99
N HIS A 28 -4.30 -59.68 21.18
CA HIS A 28 -3.00 -59.96 20.53
C HIS A 28 -2.75 -58.96 19.39
N VAL A 29 -2.64 -57.68 19.71
CA VAL A 29 -2.41 -56.61 18.73
C VAL A 29 -0.94 -56.63 18.30
N ASP A 30 -0.73 -56.79 17.00
CA ASP A 30 0.59 -56.78 16.38
C ASP A 30 1.11 -55.33 16.28
N TRP A 31 1.80 -54.89 17.33
CA TRP A 31 2.38 -53.56 17.45
C TRP A 31 3.36 -53.22 16.31
N ALA A 32 4.03 -54.21 15.73
CA ALA A 32 4.92 -54.00 14.58
C ALA A 32 4.12 -53.58 13.34
N ARG A 33 2.96 -54.21 13.11
CA ARG A 33 2.05 -53.84 12.02
C ARG A 33 1.43 -52.45 12.23
N LEU A 34 1.00 -52.11 13.46
CA LEU A 34 0.51 -50.75 13.76
C LEU A 34 1.60 -49.69 13.56
N SER A 35 2.83 -49.97 13.99
CA SER A 35 3.97 -49.06 13.78
C SER A 35 4.24 -48.82 12.30
N ASN A 36 4.25 -49.88 11.47
CA ASN A 36 4.42 -49.76 10.02
C ASN A 36 3.32 -48.91 9.37
N ILE A 37 2.07 -49.06 9.81
CA ILE A 37 0.95 -48.21 9.36
C ILE A 37 1.15 -46.76 9.81
N GLY A 38 1.57 -46.53 11.06
CA GLY A 38 1.86 -45.18 11.57
C GLY A 38 2.99 -44.48 10.83
N GLN A 39 4.05 -45.21 10.46
CA GLN A 39 5.20 -44.65 9.74
C GLN A 39 4.85 -44.20 8.31
N THR A 40 3.97 -44.91 7.60
CA THR A 40 3.56 -44.49 6.25
C THR A 40 2.74 -43.20 6.28
N TYR A 41 1.81 -43.05 7.23
CA TYR A 41 1.09 -41.80 7.43
C TYR A 41 2.01 -40.67 7.95
N GLY A 42 2.98 -41.00 8.79
CA GLY A 42 3.99 -40.06 9.28
C GLY A 42 4.82 -39.47 8.13
N ALA A 43 5.34 -40.31 7.25
CA ALA A 43 6.09 -39.88 6.07
C ALA A 43 5.25 -38.99 5.14
N VAL A 44 4.02 -39.40 4.82
CA VAL A 44 3.10 -38.62 3.97
C VAL A 44 2.76 -37.26 4.62
N SER A 45 2.51 -37.23 5.93
CA SER A 45 2.21 -36.00 6.65
C SER A 45 3.40 -35.03 6.68
N ALA A 46 4.63 -35.54 6.80
CA ALA A 46 5.83 -34.73 6.74
C ALA A 46 6.01 -34.09 5.35
N MET A 47 5.76 -34.84 4.28
CA MET A 47 5.79 -34.31 2.91
C MET A 47 4.77 -33.18 2.73
N ILE A 48 3.54 -33.37 3.21
CA ILE A 48 2.49 -32.33 3.17
C ILE A 48 2.91 -31.10 3.99
N ALA A 49 3.48 -31.29 5.18
CA ALA A 49 3.95 -30.19 6.03
C ALA A 49 5.06 -29.38 5.35
N VAL A 50 6.01 -30.03 4.67
CA VAL A 50 7.07 -29.35 3.91
C VAL A 50 6.47 -28.52 2.77
N ILE A 51 5.50 -29.07 2.04
CA ILE A 51 4.81 -28.34 0.96
C ILE A 51 4.06 -27.12 1.52
N ALA A 52 3.32 -27.31 2.62
CA ALA A 52 2.59 -26.23 3.28
C ALA A 52 3.53 -25.12 3.78
N LEU A 53 4.65 -25.50 4.42
CA LEU A 53 5.65 -24.56 4.90
C LEU A 53 6.31 -23.80 3.74
N SER A 54 6.61 -24.48 2.63
CA SER A 54 7.14 -23.85 1.41
C SER A 54 6.16 -22.81 0.85
N GLY A 55 4.85 -23.13 0.85
CA GLY A 55 3.81 -22.18 0.46
C GLY A 55 3.76 -20.95 1.36
N VAL A 56 3.85 -21.12 2.68
CA VAL A 56 3.92 -20.00 3.64
C VAL A 56 5.17 -19.15 3.42
N ALA A 57 6.32 -19.78 3.22
CA ALA A 57 7.57 -19.07 2.96
C ALA A 57 7.51 -18.25 1.66
N ALA A 58 7.01 -18.85 0.57
CA ALA A 58 6.81 -18.14 -0.69
C ALA A 58 5.85 -16.96 -0.54
N SER A 59 4.74 -17.16 0.19
CA SER A 59 3.79 -16.09 0.49
C SER A 59 4.43 -14.94 1.27
N LEU A 60 5.25 -15.24 2.28
CA LEU A 60 5.94 -14.21 3.07
C LEU A 60 6.92 -13.38 2.23
N VAL A 61 7.62 -14.02 1.28
CA VAL A 61 8.52 -13.31 0.36
C VAL A 61 7.73 -12.33 -0.52
N ILE A 62 6.59 -12.77 -1.06
CA ILE A 62 5.70 -11.91 -1.86
C ILE A 62 5.17 -10.76 -1.01
N GLN A 63 4.66 -11.05 0.20
CA GLN A 63 4.14 -10.06 1.14
C GLN A 63 5.19 -8.99 1.51
N ASN A 64 6.45 -9.39 1.71
CA ASN A 64 7.51 -8.43 2.03
C ASN A 64 7.82 -7.50 0.84
N ARG A 65 7.80 -8.04 -0.39
CA ARG A 65 7.97 -7.22 -1.61
C ARG A 65 6.82 -6.22 -1.76
N GLU A 66 5.58 -6.67 -1.55
CA GLU A 66 4.38 -5.82 -1.57
C GLU A 66 4.43 -4.75 -0.48
N ALA A 67 4.79 -5.09 0.75
CA ALA A 67 4.93 -4.15 1.85
C ALA A 67 5.97 -3.05 1.55
N LYS A 68 7.10 -3.44 0.94
CA LYS A 68 8.13 -2.49 0.51
C LYS A 68 7.62 -1.55 -0.59
N ALA A 69 6.88 -2.06 -1.57
CA ALA A 69 6.27 -1.27 -2.63
C ALA A 69 5.20 -0.31 -2.07
N ALA A 70 4.34 -0.79 -1.19
CA ALA A 70 3.31 0.00 -0.50
C ALA A 70 3.93 1.15 0.30
N ARG A 71 5.02 0.89 1.04
CA ARG A 71 5.74 1.94 1.79
C ARG A 71 6.30 3.04 0.87
N LYS A 72 6.86 2.67 -0.30
CA LYS A 72 7.35 3.64 -1.28
C LYS A 72 6.21 4.48 -1.85
N SER A 73 5.07 3.86 -2.16
CA SER A 73 3.88 4.56 -2.65
C SER A 73 3.33 5.54 -1.60
N ALA A 74 3.23 5.11 -0.34
CA ALA A 74 2.79 5.96 0.76
C ALA A 74 3.69 7.18 0.97
N LEU A 75 5.02 7.01 0.87
CA LEU A 75 5.96 8.13 0.98
C LEU A 75 5.81 9.12 -0.20
N ARG A 76 5.61 8.62 -1.42
CA ARG A 76 5.33 9.46 -2.59
C ARG A 76 4.01 10.23 -2.41
N GLY A 77 2.97 9.58 -1.88
CA GLY A 77 1.69 10.22 -1.57
C GLY A 77 1.84 11.36 -0.56
N LEU A 78 2.54 11.12 0.55
CA LEU A 78 2.82 12.14 1.55
C LEU A 78 3.61 13.33 0.97
N HIS A 79 4.59 13.08 0.11
CA HIS A 79 5.31 14.15 -0.56
C HIS A 79 4.38 15.01 -1.43
N THR A 80 3.51 14.39 -2.24
CA THR A 80 2.51 15.11 -3.04
C THR A 80 1.56 15.93 -2.17
N ASP A 81 1.13 15.41 -1.02
CA ASP A 81 0.26 16.13 -0.08
C ASP A 81 0.97 17.35 0.53
N LEU A 82 2.24 17.21 0.93
CA LEU A 82 3.07 18.33 1.39
C LEU A 82 3.21 19.40 0.30
N MET A 83 3.48 18.99 -0.93
CA MET A 83 3.62 19.91 -2.06
C MET A 83 2.30 20.60 -2.38
N ARG A 84 1.16 19.90 -2.29
CA ARG A 84 -0.15 20.50 -2.46
C ARG A 84 -0.42 21.58 -1.40
N MET A 85 -0.14 21.30 -0.13
CA MET A 85 -0.27 22.30 0.93
C MET A 85 0.61 23.52 0.66
N ALA A 86 1.83 23.30 0.19
CA ALA A 86 2.74 24.38 -0.13
C ALA A 86 2.33 25.19 -1.38
N LEU A 87 1.70 24.54 -2.36
CA LEU A 87 1.07 25.24 -3.48
C LEU A 87 -0.17 26.04 -3.07
N ASP A 88 -0.81 25.77 -1.95
CA ASP A 88 -2.01 26.51 -1.53
C ASP A 88 -1.67 27.74 -0.68
N GLU A 89 -0.57 27.71 0.10
CA GLU A 89 -0.21 28.76 1.06
C GLU A 89 1.26 29.22 0.92
N PRO A 90 1.54 30.53 0.76
CA PRO A 90 2.90 31.06 0.62
C PRO A 90 3.84 30.67 1.77
N LEU A 91 3.30 30.66 3.00
CA LEU A 91 4.05 30.33 4.22
C LEU A 91 4.79 29.00 4.12
N TYR A 92 4.17 27.99 3.51
CA TYR A 92 4.76 26.66 3.39
C TYR A 92 5.75 26.57 2.23
N MET A 93 5.56 27.35 1.15
CA MET A 93 6.55 27.48 0.08
C MET A 93 7.85 28.10 0.57
N ASP A 94 7.77 29.10 1.45
CA ASP A 94 8.94 29.78 2.02
C ASP A 94 9.85 28.81 2.79
N CYS A 95 9.30 27.72 3.33
CA CYS A 95 10.07 26.68 4.02
C CYS A 95 10.91 25.80 3.07
N LEU A 96 10.63 25.81 1.76
CA LEU A 96 11.36 25.01 0.77
C LEU A 96 12.66 25.67 0.30
N GLY A 97 12.86 26.95 0.62
CA GLY A 97 14.02 27.73 0.26
C GLY A 97 13.67 29.01 -0.52
N PRO A 98 14.69 29.75 -0.98
CA PRO A 98 14.48 30.94 -1.79
C PRO A 98 13.76 30.59 -3.09
N TYR A 99 12.80 31.43 -3.50
CA TYR A 99 12.09 31.25 -4.75
C TYR A 99 13.07 31.31 -5.94
N LEU A 100 12.89 30.40 -6.89
CA LEU A 100 13.61 30.42 -8.15
C LEU A 100 13.01 31.42 -9.14
N THR A 101 11.82 31.94 -8.82
CA THR A 101 11.06 32.85 -9.68
C THR A 101 10.66 34.15 -8.95
N PRO A 102 10.22 35.20 -9.69
CA PRO A 102 10.01 36.53 -9.11
C PRO A 102 8.80 36.67 -8.17
N SER A 103 7.83 35.75 -8.22
CA SER A 103 6.62 35.82 -7.41
C SER A 103 6.15 34.44 -6.95
N PHE A 104 5.34 34.42 -5.90
CA PHE A 104 4.71 33.20 -5.41
C PHE A 104 3.91 32.49 -6.52
N ASP A 105 3.14 33.21 -7.33
CA ASP A 105 2.38 32.60 -8.43
C ASP A 105 3.27 31.96 -9.50
N THR A 106 4.41 32.57 -9.83
CA THR A 106 5.37 31.95 -10.75
C THR A 106 6.08 30.76 -10.11
N GLU A 107 6.29 30.77 -8.80
CA GLU A 107 6.93 29.68 -8.07
C GLU A 107 6.01 28.47 -7.98
N ARG A 108 4.72 28.71 -7.76
CA ARG A 108 3.67 27.68 -7.82
C ARG A 108 3.61 27.04 -9.19
N GLN A 109 3.65 27.84 -10.25
CA GLN A 109 3.68 27.33 -11.62
C GLN A 109 4.94 26.49 -11.87
N HIS A 110 6.12 26.98 -11.45
CA HIS A 110 7.39 26.27 -11.59
C HIS A 110 7.35 24.92 -10.84
N THR A 111 6.91 24.94 -9.58
CA THR A 111 6.77 23.75 -8.74
C THR A 111 5.77 22.75 -9.33
N TYR A 112 4.64 23.23 -9.83
CA TYR A 112 3.64 22.38 -10.46
C TYR A 112 4.18 21.69 -11.72
N VAL A 113 4.90 22.41 -12.59
CA VAL A 113 5.54 21.82 -13.78
C VAL A 113 6.61 20.81 -13.36
N ASN A 114 7.40 21.10 -12.31
CA ASN A 114 8.37 20.14 -11.78
C ASN A 114 7.71 18.82 -11.34
N LEU A 115 6.60 18.89 -10.60
CA LEU A 115 5.84 17.71 -10.18
C LEU A 115 5.29 16.93 -11.36
N LEU A 116 4.82 17.62 -12.40
CA LEU A 116 4.33 17.00 -13.62
C LEU A 116 5.43 16.25 -14.38
N VAL A 117 6.61 16.86 -14.53
CA VAL A 117 7.78 16.23 -15.16
C VAL A 117 8.28 15.04 -14.35
N ALA A 118 8.35 15.16 -13.02
CA ALA A 118 8.71 14.05 -12.14
C ALA A 118 7.72 12.88 -12.22
N HIS A 119 6.42 13.19 -12.35
CA HIS A 119 5.38 12.17 -12.58
C HIS A 119 5.57 11.45 -13.91
N TRP A 120 5.83 12.18 -15.01
CA TRP A 120 6.10 11.57 -16.32
C TRP A 120 7.35 10.71 -16.31
N TYR A 121 8.41 11.16 -15.63
CA TYR A 121 9.63 10.36 -15.48
C TYR A 121 9.33 9.03 -14.77
N ALA A 122 8.58 9.08 -13.66
CA ALA A 122 8.19 7.88 -12.93
C ALA A 122 7.35 6.91 -13.78
N ALA A 123 6.42 7.42 -14.60
CA ALA A 123 5.60 6.59 -15.51
C ALA A 123 6.44 6.00 -16.67
N TYR A 124 7.35 6.80 -17.22
CA TYR A 124 8.29 6.36 -18.27
C TYR A 124 9.27 5.30 -17.75
N GLU A 125 9.73 5.42 -16.51
CA GLU A 125 10.66 4.46 -15.88
C GLU A 125 10.04 3.05 -15.76
N ILE A 126 8.76 2.97 -15.39
CA ILE A 126 8.04 1.69 -15.26
C ILE A 126 7.43 1.20 -16.59
N GLY A 127 7.50 2.00 -17.66
CA GLY A 127 7.01 1.63 -18.99
C GLY A 127 5.51 1.78 -19.18
N GLU A 128 4.83 2.54 -18.31
CA GLU A 128 3.39 2.87 -18.44
C GLU A 128 3.13 3.92 -19.51
N THR A 129 4.16 4.64 -19.97
CA THR A 129 4.04 5.69 -20.99
C THR A 129 5.01 5.43 -22.13
N THR A 130 4.48 5.48 -23.35
CA THR A 130 5.28 5.36 -24.58
C THR A 130 6.02 6.67 -24.89
N GLU A 131 7.07 6.60 -25.72
CA GLU A 131 7.78 7.82 -26.14
C GLU A 131 6.88 8.80 -26.93
N ALA A 132 5.90 8.28 -27.67
CA ALA A 132 4.97 9.10 -28.44
C ALA A 132 4.02 9.88 -27.51
N GLU A 133 3.46 9.22 -26.49
CA GLU A 133 2.59 9.86 -25.49
C GLU A 133 3.36 10.87 -24.64
N LEU A 134 4.60 10.55 -24.28
CA LEU A 134 5.48 11.46 -23.56
C LEU A 134 5.74 12.74 -24.36
N ARG A 135 6.09 12.59 -25.65
CA ARG A 135 6.34 13.73 -26.55
C ARG A 135 5.10 14.61 -26.71
N ALA A 136 3.93 14.01 -26.90
CA ALA A 136 2.67 14.75 -27.01
C ALA A 136 2.34 15.53 -25.72
N SER A 137 2.53 14.90 -24.56
CA SER A 137 2.29 15.52 -23.25
C SER A 137 3.26 16.68 -23.00
N ALA A 138 4.55 16.48 -23.29
CA ALA A 138 5.58 17.51 -23.16
C ALA A 138 5.31 18.71 -24.08
N LEU A 139 4.95 18.46 -25.35
CA LEU A 139 4.61 19.52 -26.30
C LEU A 139 3.43 20.38 -25.83
N GLY A 140 2.40 19.77 -25.25
CA GLY A 140 1.26 20.48 -24.67
C GLY A 140 1.68 21.44 -23.55
N VAL A 141 2.53 21.00 -22.64
CA VAL A 141 3.03 21.84 -21.53
C VAL A 141 3.98 22.92 -22.01
N PHE A 142 4.88 22.62 -22.95
CA PHE A 142 5.84 23.58 -23.50
C PHE A 142 5.22 24.58 -24.48
N THR A 143 3.97 24.37 -24.91
CA THR A 143 3.20 25.42 -25.59
C THR A 143 2.97 26.62 -24.66
N GLY A 144 2.80 26.38 -23.36
CA GLY A 144 2.66 27.44 -22.35
C GLY A 144 3.99 28.03 -21.88
N MET A 145 3.98 29.34 -21.59
CA MET A 145 5.16 30.04 -21.04
C MET A 145 5.70 29.46 -19.72
N PRO A 146 4.87 29.00 -18.76
CA PRO A 146 5.39 28.41 -17.53
C PRO A 146 6.26 27.17 -17.76
N GLY A 147 5.84 26.28 -18.68
CA GLY A 147 6.60 25.08 -19.05
C GLY A 147 7.95 25.43 -19.67
N ARG A 148 7.98 26.44 -20.57
CA ARG A 148 9.24 26.90 -21.20
C ARG A 148 10.22 27.47 -20.17
N ARG A 149 9.74 28.33 -19.27
CA ARG A 149 10.58 28.94 -18.20
C ARG A 149 11.14 27.89 -17.24
N PHE A 150 10.31 26.90 -16.87
CA PHE A 150 10.76 25.77 -16.08
C PHE A 150 11.90 25.02 -16.79
N TRP A 151 11.70 24.62 -18.05
CA TRP A 151 12.72 23.83 -18.75
C TRP A 151 14.03 24.60 -18.95
N GLN A 152 13.97 25.91 -19.20
CA GLN A 152 15.16 26.76 -19.31
C GLN A 152 16.02 26.77 -18.05
N SER A 153 15.40 26.71 -16.87
CA SER A 153 16.12 26.71 -15.58
C SER A 153 16.52 25.31 -15.12
N ALA A 154 15.72 24.30 -15.46
CA ALA A 154 15.92 22.93 -14.97
C ALA A 154 16.81 22.06 -15.87
N ARG A 155 16.86 22.29 -17.19
CA ARG A 155 17.47 21.35 -18.16
C ARG A 155 18.92 20.95 -17.82
N ASP A 156 19.73 21.89 -17.34
CA ASP A 156 21.15 21.64 -17.06
C ASP A 156 21.32 20.82 -15.77
N PHE A 157 20.45 21.04 -14.78
CA PHE A 157 20.40 20.23 -13.56
C PHE A 157 19.99 18.79 -13.88
N TRP A 158 19.00 18.59 -14.75
CA TRP A 158 18.53 17.25 -15.10
C TRP A 158 19.54 16.46 -15.93
N ALA A 159 20.35 17.14 -16.76
CA ALA A 159 21.45 16.51 -17.50
C ALA A 159 22.54 15.90 -16.59
N THR A 160 22.71 16.44 -15.38
CA THR A 160 23.72 15.98 -14.41
C THR A 160 23.17 15.04 -13.34
N ALA A 161 21.88 15.16 -13.00
CA ALA A 161 21.27 14.41 -11.91
C ALA A 161 21.02 12.91 -12.21
N TYR A 162 20.86 12.51 -13.48
CA TYR A 162 20.47 11.15 -13.84
C TYR A 162 21.36 10.54 -14.95
N PRO A 163 22.37 9.72 -14.60
CA PRO A 163 23.36 9.21 -15.57
C PRO A 163 22.93 7.96 -16.34
N ASP A 164 21.77 7.36 -16.07
CA ASP A 164 21.38 6.10 -16.72
C ASP A 164 20.86 6.30 -18.15
N ARG A 165 20.95 5.26 -18.98
CA ARG A 165 20.55 5.36 -20.39
C ARG A 165 19.05 5.70 -20.56
N ARG A 166 18.20 5.24 -19.65
CA ARG A 166 16.75 5.43 -19.73
C ARG A 166 16.37 6.87 -19.33
N SER A 167 16.99 7.42 -18.30
CA SER A 167 16.82 8.84 -17.93
C SER A 167 17.32 9.78 -19.02
N LEU A 168 18.47 9.48 -19.63
CA LEU A 168 18.98 10.27 -20.75
C LEU A 168 18.01 10.25 -21.94
N ARG A 169 17.36 9.10 -22.21
CA ARG A 169 16.34 9.02 -23.27
C ARG A 169 15.09 9.84 -22.93
N PHE A 170 14.60 9.75 -21.69
CA PHE A 170 13.49 10.59 -21.22
C PHE A 170 13.80 12.07 -21.41
N PHE A 171 14.98 12.51 -20.95
CA PHE A 171 15.43 13.89 -21.06
C PHE A 171 15.49 14.36 -22.52
N HIS A 172 16.06 13.54 -23.40
CA HIS A 172 16.16 13.84 -24.83
C HIS A 172 14.79 14.09 -25.47
N ILE A 173 13.77 13.29 -25.09
CA ILE A 173 12.40 13.46 -25.60
C ILE A 173 11.79 14.78 -25.13
N LEU A 174 12.01 15.15 -23.86
CA LEU A 174 11.53 16.44 -23.34
C LEU A 174 12.24 17.61 -24.02
N ASP A 175 13.55 17.51 -24.24
CA ASP A 175 14.32 18.57 -24.87
C ASP A 175 13.92 18.77 -26.34
N GLU A 176 13.72 17.67 -27.10
CA GLU A 176 13.14 17.71 -28.45
C GLU A 176 11.79 18.44 -28.46
N ALA A 177 10.89 18.07 -27.56
CA ALA A 177 9.55 18.66 -27.47
C ALA A 177 9.60 20.14 -27.09
N TYR A 178 10.54 20.54 -26.22
CA TYR A 178 10.77 21.93 -25.87
C TYR A 178 11.28 22.74 -27.06
N LEU A 179 12.29 22.23 -27.77
CA LEU A 179 12.85 22.89 -28.96
C LEU A 179 11.80 23.05 -30.05
N GLU A 180 10.97 22.02 -30.28
CA GLU A 180 9.84 22.09 -31.20
C GLU A 180 8.82 23.15 -30.77
N ALA A 181 8.46 23.19 -29.48
CA ALA A 181 7.52 24.17 -28.96
C ALA A 181 8.04 25.61 -29.11
N VAL A 182 9.34 25.85 -28.87
CA VAL A 182 9.96 27.18 -29.01
C VAL A 182 9.89 27.71 -30.44
N GLN A 183 10.01 26.83 -31.44
CA GLN A 183 9.87 27.21 -32.85
C GLN A 183 8.43 27.57 -33.24
N ARG A 184 7.44 27.08 -32.49
CA ARG A 184 6.04 27.48 -32.65
C ARG A 184 5.78 28.78 -31.86
N PRO A 185 5.08 29.77 -32.45
CA PRO A 185 4.66 30.96 -31.70
C PRO A 185 3.94 30.51 -30.43
N ALA A 186 4.40 30.98 -29.27
CA ALA A 186 3.67 30.73 -28.03
C ALA A 186 2.29 31.35 -28.21
N VAL A 187 1.24 30.54 -28.20
CA VAL A 187 -0.12 31.08 -28.07
C VAL A 187 -0.14 31.72 -26.68
N PRO A 188 -0.23 33.06 -26.57
CA PRO A 188 -0.50 33.67 -25.28
C PRO A 188 -1.82 33.02 -24.83
N GLY A 189 -1.84 32.40 -23.65
CA GLY A 189 -3.10 31.92 -23.08
C GLY A 189 -4.08 33.07 -23.21
N GLU A 190 -5.20 32.87 -23.91
CA GLU A 190 -6.14 33.94 -24.20
C GLU A 190 -6.36 34.77 -22.94
N PRO A 191 -6.32 36.12 -22.99
CA PRO A 191 -6.68 36.93 -21.85
C PRO A 191 -8.08 36.50 -21.41
N GLY A 192 -8.14 35.87 -20.23
CA GLY A 192 -9.19 34.93 -19.92
C GLY A 192 -10.60 35.48 -20.04
N LEU A 193 -11.54 34.58 -20.33
CA LEU A 193 -12.77 34.56 -19.52
C LEU A 193 -12.31 34.71 -18.08
N GLY A 194 -12.56 35.88 -17.50
CA GLY A 194 -11.82 36.37 -16.36
C GLY A 194 -11.59 35.28 -15.33
N HIS A 195 -10.36 35.20 -14.81
CA HIS A 195 -10.05 35.13 -13.39
C HIS A 195 -11.14 35.78 -12.50
N ARG A 196 -12.36 35.25 -12.53
CA ARG A 196 -13.12 34.97 -11.33
C ARG A 196 -12.11 34.21 -10.50
N THR A 197 -11.69 34.82 -9.42
CA THR A 197 -11.17 34.13 -8.27
C THR A 197 -12.24 33.11 -7.86
N VAL A 198 -12.26 31.96 -8.54
CA VAL A 198 -12.85 30.76 -8.01
C VAL A 198 -11.87 30.42 -6.90
N ARG A 199 -12.10 31.03 -5.73
CA ARG A 199 -11.55 30.54 -4.47
C ARG A 199 -11.82 29.04 -4.53
N PRO A 200 -10.80 28.18 -4.56
CA PRO A 200 -11.05 26.75 -4.59
C PRO A 200 -12.01 26.48 -3.43
N PRO A 201 -13.12 25.76 -3.64
CA PRO A 201 -13.91 25.34 -2.50
C PRO A 201 -12.91 24.69 -1.56
N HIS A 202 -12.74 25.25 -0.35
CA HIS A 202 -11.97 24.60 0.70
C HIS A 202 -12.41 23.15 0.67
N PRO A 203 -11.49 22.17 0.62
CA PRO A 203 -11.89 20.78 0.58
C PRO A 203 -12.85 20.62 1.75
N VAL A 204 -14.13 20.44 1.43
CA VAL A 204 -15.09 19.97 2.42
C VAL A 204 -14.53 18.61 2.70
N VAL A 205 -13.75 18.52 3.78
CA VAL A 205 -13.13 17.30 4.27
C VAL A 205 -14.29 16.35 4.43
N GLU A 206 -14.52 15.53 3.40
CA GLU A 206 -15.73 14.77 3.25
C GLU A 206 -15.67 13.76 4.39
N ARG A 207 -16.46 14.02 5.43
CA ARG A 207 -16.51 13.32 6.73
C ARG A 207 -16.69 11.80 6.61
N ARG A 208 -16.82 11.28 5.38
CA ARG A 208 -16.92 9.88 4.98
C ARG A 208 -15.61 9.11 5.22
N TRP A 209 -14.43 9.71 5.16
CA TRP A 209 -13.19 8.97 5.50
C TRP A 209 -13.09 8.67 7.01
N LEU A 210 -13.70 9.50 7.87
CA LEU A 210 -13.86 9.18 9.30
C LEU A 210 -14.86 8.03 9.53
N ALA A 211 -15.87 7.88 8.66
CA ALA A 211 -16.78 6.71 8.71
C ALA A 211 -16.09 5.42 8.21
N CYS A 212 -15.17 5.51 7.25
CA CYS A 212 -14.37 4.37 6.82
C CYS A 212 -13.33 3.94 7.88
N LEU A 213 -12.78 4.86 8.68
CA LEU A 213 -11.96 4.51 9.83
C LEU A 213 -12.76 3.88 10.98
N ALA A 214 -14.04 4.24 11.15
CA ALA A 214 -14.94 3.54 12.07
C ALA A 214 -15.36 2.15 11.55
N ALA A 215 -15.48 1.96 10.23
CA ALA A 215 -15.79 0.67 9.63
C ALA A 215 -14.57 -0.28 9.59
N ALA A 216 -13.36 0.24 9.37
CA ALA A 216 -12.11 -0.53 9.43
C ALA A 216 -11.69 -0.88 10.87
N GLY A 217 -12.11 -0.10 11.87
CA GLY A 217 -11.91 -0.40 13.29
C GLY A 217 -12.84 -1.48 13.87
N CYS A 218 -13.96 -1.79 13.22
CA CYS A 218 -14.92 -2.78 13.71
C CYS A 218 -14.65 -4.22 13.23
N GLY A 219 -13.79 -4.41 12.22
CA GLY A 219 -13.43 -5.74 11.71
C GLY A 219 -12.66 -6.63 12.70
N ALA A 220 -11.98 -6.04 13.68
CA ALA A 220 -11.20 -6.78 14.68
C ALA A 220 -11.88 -6.91 16.06
N ALA A 221 -12.88 -6.07 16.38
CA ALA A 221 -13.52 -6.07 17.70
C ALA A 221 -14.81 -6.93 17.78
N ALA A 222 -15.52 -7.10 16.67
CA ALA A 222 -16.76 -7.89 16.62
C ALA A 222 -16.59 -9.37 17.06
N PRO A 223 -15.53 -10.11 16.69
CA PRO A 223 -15.38 -11.50 17.15
C PRO A 223 -14.96 -11.59 18.63
N ILE A 224 -14.28 -10.58 19.19
CA ILE A 224 -13.80 -10.58 20.58
C ILE A 224 -14.94 -10.27 21.55
N ALA A 225 -15.80 -9.28 21.23
CA ALA A 225 -16.97 -8.94 22.06
C ALA A 225 -18.02 -10.07 22.09
N LEU A 226 -18.25 -10.76 20.96
CA LEU A 226 -19.21 -11.87 20.88
C LEU A 226 -18.72 -13.11 21.65
N LEU A 227 -17.41 -13.32 21.74
CA LEU A 227 -16.80 -14.41 22.52
C LEU A 227 -16.83 -14.13 24.03
N ALA A 228 -16.62 -12.88 24.45
CA ALA A 228 -16.72 -12.49 25.87
C ALA A 228 -18.17 -12.59 26.39
N ALA A 229 -19.15 -12.15 25.60
CA ALA A 229 -20.57 -12.25 25.93
C ALA A 229 -21.06 -13.71 26.05
N ARG A 230 -20.62 -14.60 25.15
CA ARG A 230 -20.94 -16.04 25.22
C ARG A 230 -20.30 -16.73 26.43
N ARG A 231 -19.10 -16.31 26.86
CA ARG A 231 -18.46 -16.83 28.09
C ARG A 231 -19.20 -16.38 29.35
N ALA A 232 -19.63 -15.12 29.42
CA ALA A 232 -20.39 -14.57 30.54
C ALA A 232 -21.81 -15.17 30.68
N LEU A 233 -22.46 -15.48 29.56
CA LEU A 233 -23.77 -16.15 29.57
C LEU A 233 -23.68 -17.62 30.01
N ARG A 234 -22.59 -18.33 29.64
CA ARG A 234 -22.37 -19.71 30.09
C ARG A 234 -22.03 -19.80 31.58
N SER A 235 -21.26 -18.86 32.13
CA SER A 235 -20.94 -18.85 33.57
C SER A 235 -22.16 -18.50 34.44
N ARG A 236 -23.05 -17.62 33.96
CA ARG A 236 -24.34 -17.34 34.63
C ARG A 236 -25.32 -18.51 34.58
N ARG A 237 -25.31 -19.32 33.52
CA ARG A 237 -26.15 -20.53 33.43
C ARG A 237 -25.65 -21.65 34.33
N ALA A 238 -24.33 -21.81 34.47
CA ALA A 238 -23.72 -22.77 35.40
C ALA A 238 -23.86 -22.39 36.88
N ARG A 239 -23.96 -21.09 37.21
CA ARG A 239 -24.26 -20.62 38.58
C ARG A 239 -25.74 -20.68 38.97
N ARG A 240 -26.65 -20.94 38.03
CA ARG A 240 -28.10 -21.13 38.31
C ARG A 240 -28.50 -22.59 38.51
N SER A 241 -27.58 -23.54 38.31
CA SER A 241 -27.86 -24.98 38.45
C SER A 241 -27.18 -25.63 39.66
N THR A 242 -26.80 -24.85 40.68
CA THR A 242 -26.45 -25.42 41.99
C THR A 242 -27.75 -25.64 42.77
N PRO A 243 -28.20 -26.88 42.98
CA PRO A 243 -29.37 -27.14 43.78
C PRO A 243 -29.06 -26.76 45.22
N ARG A 244 -29.96 -25.97 45.80
CA ARG A 244 -29.96 -25.59 47.21
C ARG A 244 -30.10 -26.90 48.01
N ALA A 245 -29.05 -27.29 48.71
CA ALA A 245 -29.16 -28.25 49.79
C ALA A 245 -30.24 -27.77 50.77
N ARG A 246 -31.25 -28.60 51.00
CA ARG A 246 -32.14 -28.53 52.16
C ARG A 246 -32.56 -29.93 52.54
N GLN A 247 -32.11 -30.30 53.74
CA GLN A 247 -32.72 -31.18 54.75
C GLN A 247 -32.98 -32.63 54.35
#